data_AF-A0A8S8YX80-F1
#
_entry.id   AF-A0A8S8YX80-F1
#
_cell.length_a   1.000
_cell.length_b   1.000
_cell.length_c   1.000
_cell.angle_alpha   90.00
_cell.angle_beta   90.00
_cell.angle_gamma   90.00
#
_symmetry.space_group_name_H-M   'P 1'
#
loop_
_entity.id
_entity.type
_entity.pdbx_description
1 polymer ?
#
loop_
_entity_poly.entity_id
_entity_poly.type
_entity_poly.pdbx_seq_one_letter_code
_entity_poly.pdbx_strand_id
1 'polypeptide(L)' 'MASAPVDKLGRPLRDLRISVTDKCNFRCRYCMPREVFGNDFPFMKRDEIMTFEEIDRIAGIFVSLGVEKIRLTGGGASAS' A
#
# COMPACT_ATOMS: atom_id res chain seq x y z
N MET A 1 3.89 5.79 28.56
CA MET A 1 3.45 5.58 27.17
C MET A 1 4.29 6.47 26.28
N ALA A 2 4.97 5.92 25.28
CA ALA A 2 5.76 6.73 24.35
C ALA A 2 4.83 7.66 23.58
N SER A 3 5.21 8.92 23.41
CA SER A 3 4.48 9.88 22.58
C SER A 3 4.40 9.35 21.15
N ALA A 4 3.23 9.47 20.51
CA ALA A 4 3.07 9.11 19.11
C ALA A 4 4.15 9.79 18.26
N PRO A 5 4.78 9.08 17.31
CA PRO A 5 5.86 9.62 16.52
C PRO A 5 5.36 10.78 15.68
N VAL A 6 6.19 11.82 15.61
CA VAL A 6 6.01 12.96 14.72
C VAL A 6 7.16 13.02 13.74
N ASP A 7 6.89 13.52 12.54
CA ASP A 7 7.96 13.79 11.58
C ASP A 7 8.73 15.07 11.93
N LYS A 8 9.72 15.43 11.10
CA LYS A 8 10.56 16.63 11.31
C LYS A 8 9.79 17.96 11.26
N LEU A 9 8.56 17.95 10.73
CA LEU A 9 7.67 19.12 10.68
C LEU A 9 6.61 19.07 11.80
N GLY A 10 6.69 18.11 12.72
CA GLY A 10 5.77 17.98 13.84
C GLY A 10 4.40 17.38 13.48
N ARG A 11 4.26 16.75 12.30
CA ARG A 11 2.98 16.12 11.89
C ARG A 11 2.85 14.75 12.54
N PRO A 12 1.69 14.41 13.14
CA PRO A 12 1.49 13.11 13.78
C PRO A 12 1.27 12.00 12.75
N LEU A 13 1.73 10.80 13.08
CA LEU A 13 1.42 9.59 12.33
C LEU A 13 -0.04 9.17 12.59
N ARG A 14 -0.93 9.36 11.60
CA ARG A 14 -2.38 9.11 11.75
C ARG A 14 -2.98 8.15 10.71
N ASP A 15 -2.54 8.25 9.46
CA ASP A 15 -3.08 7.48 8.34
C ASP A 15 -2.04 6.49 7.81
N LEU A 16 -2.43 5.21 7.70
CA LEU A 16 -1.65 4.17 7.05
C LEU A 16 -2.32 3.78 5.73
N ARG A 17 -1.61 3.94 4.62
CA ARG A 17 -2.04 3.46 3.31
C ARG A 17 -1.23 2.22 2.93
N ILE A 18 -1.92 1.11 2.75
CA ILE A 18 -1.30 -0.17 2.39
C ILE A 18 -1.61 -0.44 0.91
N SER A 19 -0.58 -0.58 0.09
CA SER A 19 -0.72 -1.02 -1.30
C SER A 19 -0.63 -2.53 -1.35
N VAL A 20 -1.72 -3.21 -1.74
CA VAL A 20 -1.80 -4.67 -1.70
C VAL A 20 -1.36 -5.34 -3.01
N THR A 21 -1.29 -4.58 -4.10
CA THR A 21 -0.90 -5.05 -5.44
C THR A 21 -0.51 -3.88 -6.33
N ASP A 22 0.40 -4.13 -7.27
CA ASP A 22 0.83 -3.22 -8.32
C ASP A 22 0.12 -3.46 -9.67
N LYS A 23 -0.58 -4.59 -9.79
CA LYS A 23 -1.46 -4.88 -10.92
C LYS A 23 -2.67 -3.96 -10.88
N CYS A 24 -3.28 -3.72 -12.03
CA CYS A 24 -4.57 -3.04 -12.18
C CYS A 24 -5.31 -3.60 -13.39
N ASN A 25 -6.64 -3.67 -13.34
CA ASN A 25 -7.46 -4.03 -14.49
C ASN A 25 -7.68 -2.85 -15.47
N PHE A 26 -7.39 -1.62 -15.04
CA PHE A 26 -7.46 -0.43 -15.88
C PHE A 26 -6.08 0.02 -16.35
N ARG A 27 -6.11 0.80 -17.44
CA ARG A 27 -4.94 1.45 -18.04
C ARG A 27 -5.20 2.93 -18.24
N CYS A 28 -5.43 3.63 -17.13
CA CYS A 28 -5.72 5.05 -17.14
C CYS A 28 -4.51 5.83 -17.67
N ARG A 29 -4.72 6.70 -18.66
CA ARG A 29 -3.62 7.47 -19.30
C ARG A 29 -2.74 8.25 -18.32
N TYR A 30 -3.30 8.72 -17.20
CA TYR A 30 -2.59 9.51 -16.20
C TYR A 30 -1.94 8.67 -15.07
N CYS A 31 -2.19 7.36 -15.03
CA CYS A 31 -1.76 6.49 -13.93
C CYS A 31 -0.99 5.27 -14.44
N MET A 32 -1.61 4.48 -15.33
CA MET A 32 -1.02 3.28 -15.94
C MET A 32 -1.21 3.31 -17.46
N PRO A 33 -0.46 4.16 -18.19
CA PRO A 33 -0.50 4.21 -19.64
C PRO A 33 -0.11 2.86 -20.26
N ARG A 34 -0.80 2.44 -21.33
CA ARG A 34 -0.61 1.12 -21.96
C ARG A 34 0.76 0.96 -22.60
N GLU A 35 1.35 2.06 -23.04
CA GLU A 35 2.66 2.16 -23.65
C GLU A 35 3.77 1.78 -22.66
N VAL A 36 3.52 1.94 -21.36
CA VAL A 36 4.45 1.61 -20.28
C VAL A 36 4.04 0.30 -19.58
N PHE A 37 2.77 0.17 -19.20
CA PHE A 37 2.24 -0.95 -18.41
C PHE A 37 1.55 -2.00 -19.31
N GLY A 38 2.14 -2.28 -20.47
CA GLY A 38 1.65 -3.25 -21.45
C GLY A 38 1.79 -4.70 -20.99
N ASN A 39 1.69 -5.63 -21.94
CA ASN A 39 1.78 -7.07 -21.65
C ASN A 39 3.17 -7.49 -21.16
N ASP A 40 4.21 -6.78 -21.60
CA ASP A 40 5.60 -7.09 -21.27
C ASP A 40 6.07 -6.41 -19.98
N PHE A 41 5.20 -5.67 -19.29
CA PHE A 41 5.56 -5.02 -18.03
C PHE A 41 5.71 -6.07 -16.93
N PRO A 42 6.89 -6.17 -16.28
CA PRO A 42 7.14 -7.16 -15.24
C PRO A 42 6.53 -6.68 -13.92
N PHE A 43 5.25 -6.98 -13.72
CA PHE A 43 4.60 -6.80 -12.41
C PHE A 43 5.27 -7.67 -11.35
N MET A 44 5.17 -7.24 -10.08
CA MET A 44 5.69 -8.00 -8.95
C MET A 44 5.13 -9.43 -8.94
N LYS A 45 6.01 -10.37 -8.65
CA LYS A 45 5.64 -11.77 -8.42
C LYS A 45 4.95 -11.90 -7.07
N ARG A 46 4.23 -13.00 -6.89
CA ARG A 46 3.38 -13.20 -5.71
C ARG A 46 4.18 -13.21 -4.39
N ASP A 47 5.40 -13.72 -4.44
CA ASP A 47 6.39 -13.81 -3.35
C ASP A 47 7.08 -12.49 -3.03
N GLU A 48 6.99 -11.50 -3.93
CA GLU A 48 7.47 -10.12 -3.69
C GLU A 48 6.38 -9.23 -3.05
N ILE A 49 5.13 -9.70 -3.02
CA ILE A 49 4.00 -9.02 -2.40
C ILE A 49 3.77 -9.55 -1.00
N MET A 50 3.64 -8.64 -0.03
CA MET A 50 3.37 -8.97 1.37
C MET A 50 2.20 -9.96 1.53
N THR A 51 2.35 -10.90 2.44
CA THR A 51 1.24 -11.79 2.82
C THR A 51 0.22 -11.04 3.67
N PHE A 52 -0.95 -11.64 3.85
CA PHE A 52 -1.98 -11.04 4.70
C PHE A 52 -1.50 -10.96 6.16
N GLU A 53 -0.77 -11.97 6.63
CA GLU A 53 -0.20 -12.04 7.98
C GLU A 53 0.85 -10.95 8.21
N GLU A 54 1.67 -10.66 7.19
CA GLU A 54 2.63 -9.56 7.26
C GLU A 54 1.94 -8.20 7.32
N ILE A 55 0.89 -8.01 6.51
CA ILE A 55 0.07 -6.80 6.51
C ILE A 55 -0.60 -6.60 7.88
N ASP A 56 -1.20 -7.65 8.45
CA ASP A 56 -1.85 -7.62 9.75
C ASP A 56 -0.86 -7.26 10.87
N ARG A 57 0.31 -7.91 10.88
CA ARG A 57 1.38 -7.62 11.84
C ARG A 57 1.83 -6.17 11.76
N ILE A 58 2.07 -5.65 10.56
CA ILE A 58 2.50 -4.25 10.37
C ILE A 58 1.38 -3.30 10.79
N ALA A 59 0.14 -3.56 10.38
CA ALA A 59 -1.01 -2.75 10.78
C ALA A 59 -1.13 -2.64 12.30
N GLY A 60 -1.00 -3.75 13.04
CA GLY A 60 -1.03 -3.75 14.51
C GLY A 60 0.08 -2.90 15.13
N ILE A 61 1.31 -2.98 14.60
CA ILE A 61 2.42 -2.14 15.05
C ILE A 61 2.09 -0.67 14.82
N PHE A 62 1.59 -0.29 13.64
CA PHE A 62 1.27 1.10 13.31
C PHE A 62 0.10 1.65 14.14
N VAL A 63 -0.91 0.83 14.45
CA VAL A 63 -1.98 1.20 15.37
C VAL A 63 -1.42 1.49 16.77
N SER A 64 -0.47 0.67 17.25
CA SER A 64 0.19 0.93 18.53
C SER A 64 1.01 2.23 18.56
N LEU A 65 1.36 2.76 17.38
CA LEU A 65 2.06 4.04 17.20
C LEU A 65 1.11 5.23 16.99
N GLY A 66 -0.22 5.05 17.01
CA GLY A 66 -1.18 6.14 16.91
C GLY A 66 -1.87 6.29 15.56
N VAL A 67 -1.71 5.34 14.64
CA VAL A 67 -2.53 5.28 13.42
C VAL A 67 -4.00 5.03 13.80
N GLU A 68 -4.88 5.87 13.28
CA GLU A 68 -6.34 5.78 13.47
C GLU A 68 -7.06 5.28 12.21
N LYS A 69 -6.42 5.42 11.04
CA LYS A 69 -7.06 5.14 9.76
C LYS A 69 -6.17 4.31 8.86
N ILE A 70 -6.67 3.14 8.47
CA ILE A 70 -6.02 2.25 7.51
C ILE A 70 -6.81 2.30 6.20
N ARG A 71 -6.12 2.54 5.07
CA ARG A 71 -6.69 2.48 3.73
C ARG A 71 -5.95 1.44 2.90
N LEU A 72 -6.68 0.43 2.45
CA LEU A 72 -6.17 -0.54 1.49
C LEU A 72 -6.32 0.01 0.08
N THR A 73 -5.24 -0.06 -0.70
CA THR A 73 -5.15 0.47 -2.06
C THR A 73 -4.33 -0.46 -2.94
N GLY A 74 -4.28 -0.18 -4.25
CA GLY A 74 -3.70 -1.06 -5.26
C GLY A 74 -4.64 -1.14 -6.45
N GLY A 75 -4.19 -1.63 -7.60
CA GLY A 75 -5.05 -1.69 -8.78
C GLY A 75 -5.95 -2.93 -8.77
N GLY A 76 -7.25 -2.70 -8.55
CA GLY A 76 -8.30 -3.71 -8.65
C GLY A 76 -8.11 -4.91 -7.71
N ALA A 77 -8.92 -5.00 -6.65
CA ALA A 77 -8.94 -6.12 -5.71
C ALA A 77 -9.19 -7.52 -6.35
N SER A 78 -9.43 -7.58 -7.66
CA SER A 78 -9.72 -8.76 -8.46
C SER A 78 -8.63 -9.11 -9.49
N ALA A 79 -7.42 -8.54 -9.41
CA ALA A 79 -6.32 -8.92 -10.29
C ALA A 79 -5.64 -10.21 -9.79
N SER A 80 -6.39 -11.30 -9.80
CA SER A 80 -5.86 -12.68 -9.78
C SER A 80 -5.15 -12.97 -11.09
#